data_AF-K2CZB9-F1
#
_entry.id   AF-K2CZB9-F1
#
_cell.length_a   1.000
_cell.length_b   1.000
_cell.length_c   1.000
_cell.angle_alpha   90.00
_cell.angle_beta   90.00
_cell.angle_gamma   90.00
#
_symmetry.space_group_name_H-M   'P 1'
#
loop_
_entity.id
_entity.type
_entity.pdbx_description
1 polymer ?
#
loop_
_entity_poly.entity_id
_entity_poly.type
_entity_poly.pdbx_seq_one_letter_code
_entity_poly.pdbx_strand_id
1 'polypeptide(L)'
;MQNLYDVPAPAKLNLFLHITGRRSDGYHLMQSVFMLIDWCDTLHFALRHDGRITREDLGPTLPALDLTLRAAQALQKATGCGLGAHIGVLKKIPAQAGMGGGSSDAATTLLALNRLWKLNLPRPALEAIGLTLGAD
;
A
#
# COMPACT_ATOMS: atom_id res chain seq x y z
N MET A 1 9.57 -20.50 7.93
CA MET A 1 9.07 -19.63 6.84
C MET A 1 8.99 -18.23 7.43
N GLN A 2 9.64 -17.23 6.84
CA GLN A 2 9.68 -15.89 7.42
C GLN A 2 8.38 -15.16 7.08
N ASN A 3 7.62 -14.79 8.10
CA ASN A 3 6.27 -14.25 7.95
C ASN A 3 6.08 -12.98 8.82
N LEU A 4 5.19 -12.09 8.39
CA LEU A 4 4.68 -10.96 9.16
C LEU A 4 3.15 -11.11 9.24
N TYR A 5 2.59 -11.11 10.45
CA TYR A 5 1.14 -11.24 10.67
C TYR A 5 0.59 -9.98 11.34
N ASP A 6 -0.72 -9.75 11.15
CA ASP A 6 -1.47 -8.68 11.80
C ASP A 6 -0.87 -7.29 11.57
N VAL A 7 -0.37 -7.05 10.35
CA VAL A 7 0.21 -5.76 9.99
C VAL A 7 -0.93 -4.78 9.70
N PRO A 8 -1.09 -3.71 10.50
CA PRO A 8 -2.21 -2.79 10.33
C PRO A 8 -1.96 -1.81 9.18
N ALA A 9 -2.96 -1.62 8.33
CA ALA A 9 -3.02 -0.54 7.33
C ALA A 9 -4.10 0.46 7.75
N PRO A 10 -3.75 1.57 8.43
CA PRO A 10 -4.72 2.51 8.99
C PRO A 10 -5.42 3.34 7.91
N ALA A 11 -6.71 3.60 8.10
CA ALA A 11 -7.44 4.61 7.35
C ALA A 11 -6.92 6.02 7.66
N LYS A 12 -7.26 6.97 6.78
CA LYS A 12 -7.09 8.39 7.03
C LYS A 12 -8.41 9.15 6.92
N LEU A 13 -8.42 10.32 7.53
CA LEU A 13 -9.39 11.39 7.28
C LEU A 13 -8.66 12.61 6.74
N ASN A 14 -9.33 13.35 5.86
CA ASN A 14 -8.94 14.71 5.53
C ASN A 14 -9.70 15.62 6.50
N LEU A 15 -9.03 16.15 7.53
CA LEU A 15 -9.67 17.08 8.49
C LEU A 15 -10.06 18.40 7.82
N PHE A 16 -9.40 18.69 6.71
CA PHE A 16 -9.69 19.78 5.80
C PHE A 16 -9.14 19.41 4.43
N LEU A 17 -9.79 19.88 3.36
CA LEU A 17 -9.31 19.76 1.99
C LEU A 17 -9.65 21.05 1.24
N HIS A 18 -8.63 21.70 0.69
CA HIS A 18 -8.78 22.93 -0.07
C HIS A 18 -8.02 22.86 -1.37
N ILE A 19 -8.76 23.04 -2.45
CA ILE A 19 -8.23 23.12 -3.80
C ILE A 19 -7.73 24.55 -4.04
N THR A 20 -6.42 24.71 -4.22
CA THR A 20 -5.78 26.03 -4.36
C THR A 20 -5.52 26.41 -5.82
N GLY A 21 -5.78 25.49 -6.76
CA GLY A 21 -5.63 25.74 -8.18
C GLY A 21 -5.72 24.48 -9.02
N ARG A 22 -5.56 24.65 -10.34
CA ARG A 22 -5.54 23.55 -11.30
C ARG A 22 -4.20 23.53 -12.04
N ARG A 23 -3.63 22.34 -12.16
CA ARG A 23 -2.38 22.08 -12.87
C ARG A 23 -2.64 21.90 -14.36
N SER A 24 -1.61 22.09 -15.18
CA SER A 24 -1.67 21.90 -16.64
C SER A 24 -1.85 20.44 -17.06
N ASP A 25 -1.50 19.49 -16.21
CA ASP A 25 -1.68 18.04 -16.41
C ASP A 25 -3.09 17.53 -16.04
N GLY A 26 -4.02 18.44 -15.72
CA GLY A 26 -5.41 18.11 -15.38
C GLY A 26 -5.65 17.80 -13.90
N TYR A 27 -4.61 17.71 -13.07
CA TYR A 27 -4.74 17.54 -11.62
C TYR A 27 -5.01 18.87 -10.91
N HIS A 28 -5.33 18.81 -9.62
CA HIS A 28 -5.54 19.97 -8.77
C HIS A 28 -4.36 20.18 -7.82
N LEU A 29 -4.03 21.44 -7.55
CA LEU A 29 -3.23 21.81 -6.40
C LEU A 29 -4.13 21.72 -5.17
N MET A 30 -3.67 21.06 -4.12
CA MET A 30 -4.46 20.83 -2.92
C MET A 30 -3.63 21.04 -1.65
N GLN A 31 -4.30 21.53 -0.62
CA GLN A 31 -3.82 21.60 0.75
C GLN A 31 -4.78 20.78 1.61
N SER A 32 -4.24 19.89 2.42
CA SER A 32 -5.01 19.00 3.29
C SER A 32 -4.25 18.75 4.58
N VAL A 33 -5.00 18.49 5.66
CA VAL A 33 -4.45 17.93 6.90
C VAL A 33 -4.94 16.50 6.99
N PHE A 34 -4.03 15.56 6.82
CA PHE A 34 -4.31 14.14 6.95
C PHE A 34 -4.18 13.70 8.40
N MET A 35 -5.15 12.93 8.88
CA MET A 35 -5.11 12.28 10.17
C MET A 35 -5.35 10.78 10.00
N LEU A 36 -4.39 9.97 10.43
CA LEU A 36 -4.60 8.53 10.54
C LEU A 36 -5.57 8.24 11.69
N ILE A 37 -6.44 7.25 11.49
CA ILE A 37 -7.35 6.74 12.53
C ILE A 37 -7.06 5.26 12.79
N ASP A 38 -7.55 4.74 13.92
CA ASP A 38 -7.33 3.36 14.37
C ASP A 38 -8.16 2.31 13.61
N TRP A 39 -9.03 2.74 12.70
CA TRP A 39 -9.73 1.83 11.77
C TRP A 39 -8.77 1.35 10.69
N CYS A 40 -8.37 0.08 10.77
CA CYS A 40 -7.37 -0.51 9.88
C CYS A 40 -7.93 -1.65 9.03
N ASP A 41 -7.39 -1.80 7.83
CA ASP A 41 -7.29 -3.11 7.18
C ASP A 41 -6.16 -3.91 7.84
N THR A 42 -6.16 -5.24 7.66
CA THR A 42 -5.14 -6.13 8.24
C THR A 42 -4.49 -6.96 7.15
N LEU A 43 -3.15 -6.88 7.07
CA LEU A 43 -2.36 -7.58 6.07
C LEU A 43 -1.43 -8.60 6.72
N HIS A 44 -1.24 -9.72 6.04
CA HIS A 44 -0.30 -10.77 6.39
C HIS A 44 0.62 -11.04 5.21
N PHE A 45 1.91 -11.25 5.47
CA PHE A 45 2.91 -11.47 4.45
C PHE A 45 3.71 -12.73 4.76
N ALA A 46 3.77 -13.66 3.82
CA ALA A 46 4.65 -14.82 3.89
C ALA A 46 5.69 -14.76 2.77
N LEU A 47 6.96 -14.96 3.12
CA LEU A 47 8.06 -14.96 2.17
C LEU A 47 7.92 -16.11 1.17
N ARG A 48 8.17 -15.84 -0.11
CA ARG A 48 8.31 -16.86 -1.14
C ARG A 48 9.68 -16.77 -1.80
N HIS A 49 10.20 -17.91 -2.24
CA HIS A 49 11.51 -18.01 -2.91
C HIS A 49 11.40 -18.21 -4.42
N ASP A 50 10.18 -18.27 -4.96
CA ASP A 50 9.92 -18.50 -6.39
C ASP A 50 9.65 -17.21 -7.18
N GLY A 51 9.90 -16.05 -6.58
CA GLY A 51 9.66 -14.73 -7.18
C GLY A 51 8.20 -14.37 -7.39
N ARG A 52 7.23 -15.25 -7.03
CA ARG A 52 5.81 -15.00 -7.31
C ARG A 52 5.19 -14.11 -6.25
N ILE A 53 4.35 -13.17 -6.69
CA ILE A 53 3.46 -12.41 -5.83
C ILE A 53 2.06 -13.02 -5.94
N THR A 54 1.47 -13.36 -4.80
CA THR A 54 0.11 -13.94 -4.71
C THR A 54 -0.66 -13.26 -3.60
N ARG A 55 -1.99 -13.24 -3.70
CA ARG A 55 -2.89 -12.67 -2.69
C ARG A 55 -3.97 -13.67 -2.31
N GLU A 56 -4.37 -13.66 -1.05
CA GLU A 56 -5.58 -14.30 -0.53
C GLU A 56 -6.52 -13.24 0.05
N ASP A 57 -7.78 -13.29 -0.34
CA ASP A 57 -8.83 -12.40 0.17
C ASP A 57 -9.42 -13.05 1.43
N LEU A 58 -9.04 -12.53 2.61
CA LEU A 58 -9.51 -13.06 3.90
C LEU A 58 -10.91 -12.55 4.29
N GLY A 59 -11.47 -11.68 3.46
CA GLY A 59 -12.81 -11.11 3.62
C GLY A 59 -13.53 -11.00 2.28
N PRO A 60 -14.11 -9.84 1.93
CA PRO A 60 -14.80 -9.69 0.65
C PRO A 60 -13.82 -9.86 -0.53
N THR A 61 -14.33 -10.41 -1.64
CA THR A 61 -13.54 -10.54 -2.87
C THR A 61 -13.07 -9.18 -3.36
N LEU A 62 -11.77 -9.08 -3.59
CA LEU A 62 -11.11 -7.89 -4.09
C LEU A 62 -10.92 -7.97 -5.61
N PRO A 63 -10.81 -6.82 -6.31
CA PRO A 63 -10.43 -6.80 -7.72
C PRO A 63 -9.16 -7.61 -7.97
N ALA A 64 -9.06 -8.31 -9.11
CA ALA A 64 -7.93 -9.19 -9.42
C ALA A 64 -6.56 -8.47 -9.34
N LEU A 65 -6.53 -7.17 -9.64
CA LEU A 65 -5.38 -6.31 -9.44
C LEU A 65 -5.77 -5.12 -8.55
N ASP A 66 -5.18 -5.06 -7.36
CA ASP A 66 -5.34 -3.97 -6.40
C ASP A 66 -4.01 -3.24 -6.15
N LEU A 67 -4.04 -2.22 -5.28
CA LEU A 67 -2.85 -1.44 -4.95
C LEU A 67 -1.82 -2.24 -4.13
N THR A 68 -2.24 -3.23 -3.34
CA THR A 68 -1.38 -4.15 -2.60
C THR A 68 -0.48 -4.96 -3.54
N LEU A 69 -1.06 -5.63 -4.53
CA LEU A 69 -0.34 -6.40 -5.54
C LEU A 69 0.56 -5.50 -6.40
N ARG A 70 0.06 -4.33 -6.80
CA ARG A 70 0.84 -3.34 -7.55
C ARG A 70 2.05 -2.84 -6.75
N ALA A 71 1.89 -2.59 -5.45
CA ALA A 71 2.98 -2.15 -4.58
C ALA A 71 4.07 -3.21 -4.45
N ALA A 72 3.69 -4.48 -4.23
CA ALA A 72 4.64 -5.58 -4.16
C ALA A 72 5.42 -5.75 -5.48
N GLN A 73 4.72 -5.69 -6.62
CA GLN A 73 5.34 -5.76 -7.95
C GLN A 73 6.24 -4.56 -8.24
N ALA A 74 5.82 -3.34 -7.87
CA ALA A 74 6.59 -2.13 -8.06
C ALA A 74 7.90 -2.16 -7.26
N LEU A 75 7.85 -2.60 -5.99
CA LEU A 75 9.04 -2.79 -5.16
C LEU A 75 9.98 -3.86 -5.73
N GLN A 76 9.42 -4.99 -6.16
CA GLN A 76 10.19 -6.07 -6.78
C GLN A 76 10.93 -5.56 -8.03
N LYS A 77 10.21 -4.84 -8.91
CA LYS A 77 10.78 -4.23 -10.13
C LYS A 77 11.84 -3.18 -9.82
N ALA A 78 11.60 -2.29 -8.86
CA ALA A 78 12.51 -1.21 -8.51
C ALA A 78 13.84 -1.71 -7.90
N THR A 79 13.82 -2.88 -7.27
CA THR A 79 15.00 -3.45 -6.58
C THR A 79 15.65 -4.62 -7.30
N GLY A 80 14.98 -5.19 -8.31
CA GLY A 80 15.43 -6.44 -8.95
C GLY A 80 15.36 -7.65 -8.02
N CYS A 81 14.60 -7.59 -6.92
CA CYS A 81 14.52 -8.66 -5.94
C CYS A 81 13.90 -9.93 -6.56
N GLY A 82 14.59 -11.06 -6.47
CA GLY A 82 14.08 -12.36 -6.93
C GLY A 82 13.13 -13.06 -5.95
N LEU A 83 12.88 -12.48 -4.78
CA LEU A 83 11.95 -13.03 -3.79
C LEU A 83 10.51 -12.67 -4.14
N GLY A 84 9.59 -13.51 -3.69
CA GLY A 84 8.15 -13.31 -3.81
C GLY A 84 7.46 -13.13 -2.45
N ALA A 85 6.15 -13.02 -2.49
CA ALA A 85 5.32 -12.93 -1.29
C ALA A 85 3.92 -13.53 -1.51
N HIS A 86 3.38 -14.16 -0.48
CA HIS A 86 1.96 -14.41 -0.36
C HIS A 86 1.35 -13.40 0.60
N ILE A 87 0.29 -12.71 0.17
CA ILE A 87 -0.29 -11.57 0.89
C ILE A 87 -1.74 -11.88 1.25
N GLY A 88 -2.03 -12.11 2.52
CA GLY A 88 -3.40 -12.21 3.02
C GLY A 88 -3.95 -10.82 3.33
N VAL A 89 -5.13 -10.47 2.81
CA VAL A 89 -5.74 -9.14 3.01
C VAL A 89 -7.13 -9.29 3.61
N LEU A 90 -7.31 -8.75 4.81
CA LEU A 90 -8.62 -8.59 5.44
C LEU A 90 -9.04 -7.12 5.38
N LYS A 91 -10.00 -6.82 4.51
CA LYS A 91 -10.56 -5.48 4.37
C LYS A 91 -11.64 -5.21 5.42
N LYS A 92 -11.45 -4.13 6.17
CA LYS A 92 -12.43 -3.54 7.10
C LYS A 92 -12.75 -2.09 6.75
N ILE A 93 -11.84 -1.37 6.07
CA ILE A 93 -12.06 0.00 5.61
C ILE A 93 -13.00 -0.04 4.39
N PRO A 94 -14.16 0.64 4.42
CA PRO A 94 -15.07 0.73 3.30
C PRO A 94 -14.39 1.20 2.00
N ALA A 95 -14.56 0.41 0.94
CA ALA A 95 -14.04 0.76 -0.38
C ALA A 95 -14.69 2.07 -0.88
N GLN A 96 -13.90 2.89 -1.58
CA GLN A 96 -14.34 4.16 -2.18
C GLN A 96 -14.92 5.21 -1.21
N ALA A 97 -14.72 5.05 0.10
CA ALA A 97 -15.24 6.00 1.09
C ALA A 97 -14.35 7.25 1.34
N GLY A 98 -13.34 7.50 0.50
CA GLY A 98 -12.41 8.63 0.67
C GLY A 98 -11.41 8.48 1.83
N MET A 99 -11.36 7.31 2.47
CA MET A 99 -10.55 7.03 3.67
C MET A 99 -9.16 6.47 3.38
N GLY A 100 -8.73 6.42 2.12
CA GLY A 100 -7.36 6.03 1.74
C GLY A 100 -7.00 4.56 1.98
N GLY A 101 -7.96 3.65 2.18
CA GLY A 101 -7.66 2.25 2.52
C GLY A 101 -6.74 1.54 1.51
N GLY A 102 -6.98 1.67 0.21
CA GLY A 102 -6.11 1.06 -0.81
C GLY A 102 -4.69 1.65 -0.86
N SER A 103 -4.55 2.95 -0.62
CA SER A 103 -3.23 3.61 -0.50
C SER A 103 -2.49 3.13 0.75
N SER A 104 -3.21 3.01 1.87
CA SER A 104 -2.65 2.49 3.12
C SER A 104 -2.16 1.05 2.99
N ASP A 105 -2.92 0.19 2.31
CA ASP A 105 -2.51 -1.18 2.01
C ASP A 105 -1.21 -1.22 1.17
N ALA A 106 -1.11 -0.36 0.16
CA ALA A 106 0.09 -0.25 -0.67
C ALA A 106 1.31 0.22 0.12
N ALA A 107 1.18 1.30 0.90
CA ALA A 107 2.26 1.82 1.74
C ALA A 107 2.72 0.79 2.77
N THR A 108 1.76 0.11 3.41
CA THR A 108 2.02 -1.00 4.34
C THR A 108 2.74 -2.15 3.67
N THR A 109 2.36 -2.50 2.43
CA THR A 109 3.03 -3.52 1.62
C THR A 109 4.46 -3.14 1.30
N LEU A 110 4.74 -1.90 0.89
CA LEU A 110 6.11 -1.44 0.63
C LEU A 110 6.98 -1.56 1.88
N LEU A 111 6.48 -1.13 3.03
CA LEU A 111 7.21 -1.20 4.31
C LEU A 111 7.44 -2.65 4.76
N ALA A 112 6.40 -3.49 4.71
CA ALA A 112 6.46 -4.87 5.13
C ALA A 112 7.42 -5.68 4.25
N LEU A 113 7.36 -5.52 2.92
CA LEU A 113 8.22 -6.24 2.00
C LEU A 113 9.65 -5.71 1.98
N ASN A 114 9.88 -4.40 2.17
CA ASN A 114 11.23 -3.87 2.37
C ASN A 114 11.93 -4.54 3.57
N ARG A 115 11.18 -4.78 4.65
CA ARG A 115 11.66 -5.53 5.83
C ARG A 115 11.81 -7.03 5.55
N LEU A 116 10.78 -7.65 4.97
CA LEU A 116 10.72 -9.10 4.77
C LEU A 116 11.77 -9.59 3.77
N TRP A 117 12.03 -8.82 2.71
CA TRP A 117 13.05 -9.07 1.71
C TRP A 117 14.43 -8.50 2.08
N LYS A 118 14.56 -7.86 3.26
CA LYS A 118 15.81 -7.28 3.79
C LYS A 118 16.49 -6.30 2.82
N LEU A 119 15.70 -5.49 2.13
CA LEU A 119 16.19 -4.57 1.10
C LEU A 119 16.85 -3.31 1.68
N ASN A 120 16.53 -2.97 2.94
CA ASN A 120 17.08 -1.81 3.66
C ASN A 120 16.92 -0.47 2.89
N LEU A 121 15.86 -0.33 2.08
CA LEU A 121 15.59 0.93 1.42
C LEU A 121 15.21 2.01 2.45
N PRO A 122 15.75 3.23 2.32
CA PRO A 122 15.34 4.35 3.15
C PRO A 122 13.93 4.82 2.76
N ARG A 123 13.25 5.49 3.69
CA ARG A 123 11.86 5.98 3.52
C ARG A 123 11.65 6.79 2.23
N PRO A 124 12.52 7.73 1.84
CA PRO A 124 12.38 8.48 0.59
C PRO A 124 12.38 7.62 -0.68
N ALA A 125 13.10 6.49 -0.68
CA ALA A 125 13.08 5.58 -1.82
C ALA A 125 11.74 4.83 -1.92
N LEU A 126 11.15 4.47 -0.78
CA LEU A 126 9.80 3.88 -0.74
C LEU A 126 8.72 4.89 -1.15
N GLU A 127 8.85 6.15 -0.73
CA GLU A 127 7.95 7.24 -1.12
C GLU A 127 7.99 7.46 -2.64
N ALA A 128 9.18 7.45 -3.26
CA ALA A 128 9.32 7.57 -4.71
C ALA A 128 8.60 6.43 -5.47
N ILE A 129 8.62 5.20 -4.94
CA ILE A 129 7.85 4.08 -5.49
C ILE A 129 6.36 4.31 -5.26
N GLY A 130 5.97 4.73 -4.05
CA GLY A 130 4.58 5.03 -3.66
C GLY A 130 3.90 6.05 -4.56
N LEU A 131 4.62 7.12 -4.94
CA LEU A 131 4.13 8.16 -5.86
C LEU A 131 3.69 7.63 -7.23
N THR A 132 4.21 6.47 -7.66
CA THR A 132 3.80 5.82 -8.93
C THR A 132 2.50 5.03 -8.81
N LEU A 133 2.04 4.77 -7.58
CA LEU A 133 0.86 3.96 -7.28
C LEU A 133 -0.39 4.81 -7.06
N GLY A 134 -0.21 5.98 -6.42
CA GLY A 134 -1.28 6.92 -6.08
C GLY A 134 -0.74 8.20 -5.43
N ALA A 135 -1.61 9.19 -5.27
CA ALA A 135 -1.26 10.48 -4.65
C ALA A 135 -1.52 10.53 -3.13
N ASP A 136 -2.39 9.64 -2.63
CA ASP A 136 -2.69 9.43 -1.20
C ASP A 136 -1.76 8.36 -0.62
#